data_AF-A0A1H8VF56-F1
#
_entry.id   AF-A0A1H8VF56-F1
#
_cell.length_a   1.000
_cell.length_b   1.000
_cell.length_c   1.000
_cell.angle_alpha   90.00
_cell.angle_beta   90.00
_cell.angle_gamma   90.00
#
_symmetry.space_group_name_H-M   'P 1'
#
loop_
_entity.id
_entity.type
_entity.pdbx_description
1 polymer ?
#
loop_
_entity_poly.entity_id
_entity_poly.type
_entity_poly.pdbx_seq_one_letter_code
_entity_poly.pdbx_strand_id
1 'polypeptide(L)'
;GAGRADLAAAAVAVLTQEGHLGATYELGGAPFTLTELAATFSEVLGTPIVYRDVSVAEYTATLTGAGVPPEMAAAVADADAGLARGELFTASEDLAKLLGRPATTAHDAIRNAAEPR
;
A
#
# COMPACT_ATOMS: atom_id res chain seq x y z
N GLY A 1 2.21 2.34 3.96
CA GLY A 1 2.35 1.43 2.79
C GLY A 1 3.80 1.37 2.31
N ALA A 2 4.19 0.43 1.44
CA ALA A 2 5.57 0.29 0.95
C ALA A 2 5.62 -0.08 -0.55
N GLY A 3 6.43 0.63 -1.33
CA GLY A 3 6.62 0.32 -2.75
C GLY A 3 7.45 -0.96 -2.96
N ARG A 4 7.20 -1.71 -4.05
CA ARG A 4 7.95 -2.94 -4.34
C ARG A 4 9.46 -2.69 -4.49
N ALA A 5 9.86 -1.55 -5.03
CA ALA A 5 11.27 -1.17 -5.14
C ALA A 5 11.93 -0.94 -3.76
N ASP A 6 11.19 -0.36 -2.82
CA ASP A 6 11.67 -0.18 -1.44
C ASP A 6 11.78 -1.52 -0.70
N LEU A 7 10.79 -2.41 -0.86
CA LEU A 7 10.86 -3.76 -0.29
C LEU A 7 12.04 -4.56 -0.86
N ALA A 8 12.30 -4.44 -2.16
CA ALA A 8 13.45 -5.08 -2.80
C ALA A 8 14.78 -4.52 -2.28
N ALA A 9 14.90 -3.19 -2.12
CA ALA A 9 16.10 -2.57 -1.57
C ALA A 9 16.34 -2.98 -0.10
N ALA A 10 15.28 -3.08 0.71
CA ALA A 10 15.38 -3.59 2.08
C ALA A 10 15.83 -5.06 2.10
N ALA A 11 15.31 -5.90 1.20
CA ALA A 11 15.76 -7.28 1.06
C ALA A 11 17.23 -7.37 0.64
N VAL A 12 17.69 -6.50 -0.27
CA VAL A 12 19.11 -6.42 -0.65
C VAL A 12 19.99 -6.05 0.55
N ALA A 13 19.60 -5.07 1.36
CA ALA A 13 20.33 -4.71 2.57
C ALA A 13 20.46 -5.91 3.52
N VAL A 14 19.35 -6.59 3.82
CA VAL A 14 19.32 -7.78 4.70
C VAL A 14 20.20 -8.92 4.17
N LEU A 15 20.20 -9.16 2.86
CA LEU A 15 20.93 -10.28 2.25
C LEU A 15 22.43 -10.01 2.06
N THR A 16 22.86 -8.76 2.04
CA THR A 16 24.25 -8.38 1.66
C THR A 16 25.05 -7.74 2.79
N GLN A 17 24.41 -7.36 3.89
CA GLN A 17 25.05 -6.76 5.06
C GLN A 17 25.04 -7.72 6.25
N GLU A 18 25.98 -7.53 7.18
CA GLU A 18 26.04 -8.30 8.42
C GLU A 18 25.04 -7.77 9.47
N GLY A 19 24.72 -8.60 10.48
CA GLY A 19 23.92 -8.18 11.64
C GLY A 19 22.41 -8.41 11.54
N HIS A 20 21.92 -9.04 10.46
CA HIS A 20 20.49 -9.29 10.24
C HIS A 20 20.03 -10.72 10.60
N LEU A 21 20.95 -11.63 10.93
CA LEU A 21 20.60 -13.02 11.23
C LEU A 21 19.71 -13.13 12.47
N GLY A 22 18.56 -13.79 12.30
CA GLY A 22 17.58 -13.99 13.37
C GLY A 22 16.71 -12.76 13.66
N ALA A 23 16.89 -11.65 12.95
CA ALA A 23 16.03 -10.49 13.08
C ALA A 23 14.68 -10.70 12.37
N THR A 24 13.63 -10.08 12.93
CA THR A 24 12.32 -9.93 12.28
C THR A 24 12.08 -8.45 12.08
N TYR A 25 11.66 -8.06 10.87
CA TYR A 25 11.42 -6.66 10.49
C TYR A 25 9.99 -6.46 10.06
N GLU A 26 9.35 -5.41 10.56
CA GLU A 26 8.01 -4.99 10.15
C GLU A 26 8.14 -3.88 9.10
N LEU A 27 7.95 -4.25 7.83
CA LEU A 27 8.26 -3.37 6.70
C LEU A 27 7.04 -2.53 6.27
N GLY A 28 6.96 -1.30 6.79
CA GLY A 28 5.99 -0.30 6.35
C GLY A 28 6.61 1.08 6.17
N GLY A 29 6.13 1.82 5.17
CA GLY A 29 6.34 3.26 5.06
C GLY A 29 5.19 4.03 5.70
N ALA A 30 5.20 5.36 5.52
CA ALA A 30 4.22 6.27 6.12
C ALA A 30 2.76 5.76 5.97
N PRO A 31 1.98 5.75 7.06
CA PRO A 31 0.58 5.34 7.02
C PRO A 31 -0.27 6.41 6.33
N PHE A 32 -1.36 5.97 5.73
CA PHE A 32 -2.39 6.84 5.17
C PHE A 32 -3.73 6.09 5.18
N THR A 33 -4.82 6.85 5.22
CA THR A 33 -6.19 6.36 5.05
C THR A 33 -6.57 6.34 3.57
N LEU A 34 -7.62 5.59 3.21
CA LEU A 34 -8.14 5.59 1.83
C LEU A 34 -8.71 6.96 1.41
N THR A 35 -9.22 7.74 2.37
CA THR A 35 -9.62 9.14 2.14
C THR A 35 -8.43 10.02 1.77
N GLU A 36 -7.31 9.91 2.48
CA GLU A 36 -6.08 10.65 2.14
C GLU A 36 -5.48 10.18 0.82
N LEU A 37 -5.58 8.88 0.51
CA LEU A 37 -5.16 8.34 -0.78
C LEU A 37 -5.99 8.93 -1.94
N ALA A 38 -7.32 9.01 -1.80
CA ALA A 38 -8.20 9.63 -2.78
C ALA A 38 -7.92 11.13 -2.96
N ALA A 39 -7.62 11.84 -1.86
CA ALA A 39 -7.20 13.23 -1.92
C ALA A 39 -5.87 13.39 -2.68
N THR A 40 -4.90 12.50 -2.43
CA THR A 40 -3.61 12.48 -3.14
C THR A 40 -3.80 12.23 -4.63
N PHE A 41 -4.67 11.28 -5.01
CA PHE A 41 -5.03 11.08 -6.42
C PHE A 41 -5.66 12.33 -7.04
N SER A 42 -6.56 12.99 -6.32
CA SER A 42 -7.22 14.21 -6.80
C SER A 42 -6.22 15.33 -7.08
N GLU A 43 -5.25 15.51 -6.18
CA GLU A 43 -4.17 16.48 -6.32
C GLU A 43 -3.29 16.17 -7.55
N VAL A 44 -2.82 14.94 -7.67
CA VAL A 44 -1.88 14.55 -8.74
C VAL A 44 -2.55 14.56 -10.12
N LEU A 45 -3.80 14.09 -10.21
CA LEU A 45 -4.52 13.93 -11.50
C LEU A 45 -5.35 15.17 -11.89
N GLY A 46 -5.49 16.15 -11.00
CA GLY A 46 -6.31 17.34 -11.23
C GLY A 46 -7.80 17.07 -11.42
N THR A 47 -8.29 15.88 -11.02
CA THR A 47 -9.68 15.46 -11.16
C THR A 47 -10.24 15.06 -9.80
N PRO A 48 -11.45 15.50 -9.38
CA PRO A 48 -12.01 15.12 -8.09
C PRO A 48 -12.23 13.61 -7.98
N ILE A 49 -11.56 12.99 -7.00
CA ILE A 49 -11.65 11.56 -6.66
C ILE A 49 -12.00 11.45 -5.17
N VAL A 50 -13.02 10.66 -4.86
CA VAL A 50 -13.50 10.46 -3.49
C VAL A 50 -13.41 9.00 -3.09
N TYR A 51 -13.06 8.75 -1.83
CA TYR A 51 -13.20 7.43 -1.23
C TYR A 51 -14.67 7.20 -0.85
N ARG A 52 -15.22 6.05 -1.24
CA ARG A 52 -16.55 5.59 -0.82
C ARG A 52 -16.38 4.31 -0.01
N ASP A 53 -16.59 4.41 1.28
CA ASP A 53 -16.61 3.27 2.19
C ASP A 53 -17.89 2.46 1.96
N VAL A 54 -17.75 1.18 1.61
CA VAL A 54 -18.88 0.30 1.26
C VAL A 54 -18.76 -1.03 2.00
N SER A 55 -19.87 -1.76 2.12
CA SER A 55 -19.83 -3.09 2.73
C SER A 55 -19.00 -4.07 1.89
N VAL A 56 -18.42 -5.10 2.53
CA VAL A 56 -17.73 -6.21 1.84
C VAL A 56 -18.59 -6.83 0.73
N ALA A 57 -19.89 -7.00 0.99
CA ALA A 57 -20.83 -7.53 0.02
C ALA A 57 -20.98 -6.63 -1.21
N GLU A 58 -21.12 -5.31 -0.99
CA GLU A 58 -21.19 -4.33 -2.07
C GLU A 58 -19.88 -4.26 -2.86
N TYR A 59 -18.73 -4.29 -2.19
CA TYR A 59 -17.43 -4.24 -2.86
C TYR A 59 -17.19 -5.51 -3.70
N THR A 60 -17.50 -6.68 -3.15
CA THR A 60 -17.42 -7.97 -3.86
C THR A 60 -18.31 -7.96 -5.11
N ALA A 61 -19.55 -7.47 -4.99
CA ALA A 61 -20.48 -7.36 -6.12
C ALA A 61 -19.97 -6.37 -7.17
N THR A 62 -19.39 -5.25 -6.73
CA THR A 62 -18.77 -4.24 -7.63
C THR A 62 -17.62 -4.83 -8.43
N LEU A 63 -16.69 -5.52 -7.78
CA LEU A 63 -15.54 -6.18 -8.43
C LEU A 63 -15.99 -7.29 -9.40
N THR A 64 -16.96 -8.10 -8.98
CA THR A 64 -17.53 -9.16 -9.84
C THR A 64 -18.21 -8.56 -11.07
N GLY A 65 -18.97 -7.47 -10.89
CA GLY A 65 -19.59 -6.72 -11.99
C GLY A 65 -18.56 -6.10 -12.96
N ALA A 66 -17.34 -5.82 -12.49
CA ALA A 66 -16.22 -5.37 -13.30
C ALA A 66 -15.42 -6.51 -13.96
N GLY A 67 -15.85 -7.77 -13.80
CA GLY A 67 -15.24 -8.95 -14.43
C GLY A 67 -14.16 -9.65 -13.60
N VAL A 68 -13.98 -9.28 -12.33
CA VAL A 68 -13.08 -10.01 -11.42
C VAL A 68 -13.72 -11.35 -11.04
N PRO A 69 -13.00 -12.49 -11.08
CA PRO A 69 -13.54 -13.78 -10.65
C PRO A 69 -14.08 -13.73 -9.21
N PRO A 70 -15.22 -14.37 -8.90
CA PRO A 70 -15.90 -14.21 -7.61
C PRO A 70 -15.03 -14.50 -6.38
N GLU A 71 -14.21 -15.55 -6.42
CA GLU A 71 -13.32 -15.90 -5.30
C GLU A 71 -12.24 -14.83 -5.07
N MET A 72 -11.70 -14.27 -6.15
CA MET A 72 -10.74 -13.17 -6.08
C MET A 72 -11.40 -11.89 -5.58
N ALA A 73 -12.62 -11.58 -6.04
CA ALA A 73 -13.38 -10.42 -5.58
C ALA A 73 -13.66 -10.49 -4.07
N ALA A 74 -14.07 -11.67 -3.57
CA ALA A 74 -14.29 -11.89 -2.15
C ALA A 74 -13.00 -11.73 -1.34
N ALA A 75 -11.87 -12.28 -1.81
CA ALA A 75 -10.57 -12.16 -1.14
C ALA A 75 -10.09 -10.71 -1.07
N VAL A 76 -10.26 -9.92 -2.15
CA VAL A 76 -9.91 -8.50 -2.17
C VAL A 76 -10.78 -7.70 -1.20
N ALA A 77 -12.09 -7.95 -1.17
CA ALA A 77 -13.00 -7.24 -0.29
C ALA A 77 -12.78 -7.57 1.19
N ASP A 78 -12.43 -8.82 1.51
CA ASP A 78 -12.07 -9.22 2.88
C ASP A 78 -10.75 -8.59 3.35
N ALA A 79 -9.74 -8.54 2.47
CA ALA A 79 -8.49 -7.85 2.75
C ALA A 79 -8.69 -6.35 3.02
N ASP A 80 -9.60 -5.70 2.27
CA ASP A 80 -9.95 -4.30 2.48
C ASP A 80 -10.65 -4.08 3.84
N ALA A 81 -11.53 -4.99 4.26
CA ALA A 81 -12.11 -4.95 5.60
C ALA A 81 -11.05 -5.09 6.72
N GLY A 82 -9.91 -5.73 6.44
CA GLY A 82 -8.75 -5.79 7.33
C GLY A 82 -8.09 -4.42 7.58
N LEU A 83 -8.15 -3.49 6.64
CA LEU A 83 -7.64 -2.12 6.81
C LEU A 83 -8.30 -1.42 8.00
N ALA A 84 -9.62 -1.52 8.12
CA ALA A 84 -10.39 -0.91 9.21
C ALA A 84 -10.03 -1.49 10.59
N ARG A 85 -9.47 -2.70 10.62
CA ARG A 85 -8.95 -3.36 11.83
C ARG A 85 -7.48 -3.05 12.10
N GLY A 86 -6.83 -2.27 11.22
CA GLY A 86 -5.42 -1.91 11.33
C GLY A 86 -4.45 -3.00 10.89
N GLU A 87 -4.91 -4.04 10.16
CA GLU A 87 -4.07 -5.19 9.81
C GLU A 87 -2.91 -4.85 8.86
N LEU A 88 -2.99 -3.71 8.16
CA LEU A 88 -1.92 -3.19 7.31
C LEU A 88 -1.20 -1.98 7.92
N PHE A 89 -1.51 -1.63 9.16
CA PHE A 89 -0.85 -0.55 9.87
C PHE A 89 0.39 -1.08 10.61
N THR A 90 1.49 -0.36 10.47
CA THR A 90 2.66 -0.52 11.33
C THR A 90 3.23 0.85 11.64
N ALA A 91 3.66 1.05 12.88
CA ALA A 91 4.41 2.21 13.31
C ALA A 91 5.93 1.96 13.26
N SER A 92 6.36 0.81 12.72
CA SER A 92 7.77 0.47 12.62
C SER A 92 8.52 1.41 11.68
N GLU A 93 9.78 1.66 12.02
CA GLU A 93 10.73 2.41 11.20
C GLU A 93 11.72 1.49 10.48
N ASP A 94 11.54 0.16 10.56
CA ASP A 94 12.50 -0.82 10.06
C ASP A 94 12.78 -0.64 8.57
N LEU A 95 11.74 -0.36 7.79
CA LEU A 95 11.91 -0.12 6.36
C LEU A 95 12.81 1.09 6.10
N ALA A 96 12.57 2.22 6.76
CA ALA A 96 13.40 3.42 6.59
C ALA A 96 14.85 3.19 7.04
N LYS A 97 15.05 2.43 8.14
CA LYS A 97 16.37 2.05 8.65
C LYS A 97 17.13 1.17 7.67
N LEU A 98 16.50 0.13 7.14
CA LEU A 98 17.10 -0.76 6.14
C LEU A 98 17.40 -0.06 4.82
N LEU A 99 16.57 0.91 4.43
CA LEU A 99 16.80 1.70 3.22
C LEU A 99 17.90 2.77 3.38
N GLY A 100 18.17 3.22 4.61
CA GLY A 100 19.02 4.40 4.87
C GLY A 100 18.41 5.72 4.40
N ARG A 101 17.11 5.73 4.09
CA ARG A 101 16.33 6.91 3.65
C ARG A 101 14.84 6.68 3.95
N PRO A 102 14.00 7.73 3.93
CA PRO A 102 12.55 7.54 3.94
C PRO A 102 12.07 6.64 2.80
N ALA A 103 11.02 5.85 3.07
CA ALA A 103 10.31 5.08 2.04
C ALA A 103 9.59 6.02 1.06
N THR A 104 9.33 5.52 -0.15
CA THR A 104 8.57 6.23 -1.19
C THR A 104 7.17 6.54 -0.68
N THR A 105 6.74 7.80 -0.80
CA THR A 105 5.41 8.23 -0.34
C THR A 105 4.31 7.79 -1.30
N ALA A 106 3.05 7.77 -0.83
CA ALA A 106 1.91 7.53 -1.72
C ALA A 106 1.83 8.58 -2.83
N HIS A 107 2.09 9.84 -2.51
CA HIS A 107 2.14 10.93 -3.48
C HIS A 107 3.18 10.69 -4.58
N ASP A 108 4.42 10.35 -4.20
CA ASP A 108 5.48 10.07 -5.18
C ASP A 108 5.17 8.85 -6.02
N ALA A 109 4.62 7.79 -5.41
CA ALA A 109 4.22 6.60 -6.13
C ALA A 109 3.11 6.88 -7.17
N ILE A 110 2.10 7.67 -6.81
CA ILE A 110 1.00 8.06 -7.71
C ILE A 110 1.51 8.95 -8.82
N ARG A 111 2.33 9.97 -8.50
CA ARG A 111 2.96 10.87 -9.48
C ARG A 111 3.78 10.09 -10.50
N ASN A 112 4.67 9.21 -10.05
CA ASN A 112 5.51 8.39 -10.93
C ASN A 112 4.68 7.45 -11.83
N ALA A 113 3.51 7.00 -11.36
CA ALA A 113 2.62 6.15 -12.15
C ALA A 113 1.79 6.94 -13.18
N ALA A 114 1.55 8.23 -12.94
CA ALA A 114 0.80 9.13 -13.82
C ALA A 114 1.64 9.71 -14.96
N GLU A 115 2.97 9.71 -14.83
CA GLU A 115 3.88 10.16 -15.89
C GLU A 115 3.78 9.23 -17.13
N PRO A 116 3.68 9.79 -18.36
CA PRO A 116 3.69 8.99 -19.58
C PRO A 116 5.03 8.24 -19.70
N ARG A 117 4.95 6.95 -20.04
CA ARG A 117 6.13 6.11 -20.29
C ARG A 117 6.83 6.49 -21.60
#